data_AF-A0A6J4J5R7-F1
#
_entry.id   AF-A0A6J4J5R7-F1
#
_cell.length_a   1.000
_cell.length_b   1.000
_cell.length_c   1.000
_cell.angle_alpha   90.00
_cell.angle_beta   90.00
_cell.angle_gamma   90.00
#
_symmetry.space_group_name_H-M   'P 1'
#
loop_
_entity.id
_entity.type
_entity.pdbx_description
1 polymer ?
#
loop_
_entity_poly.entity_id
_entity_poly.type
_entity_poly.pdbx_seq_one_letter_code
_entity_poly.pdbx_strand_id
1 'polypeptide(L)' 'MKLSARNVLAGTVLEVRKGSTTAHVRLELPGGAAVTASITNEAVDELGLRAGDQA' A
#
# COMPACT_ATOMS: atom_id res chain seq x y z
N MET A 1 15.47 -3.64 7.67
CA MET A 1 14.75 -4.84 8.16
C MET A 1 14.90 -5.95 7.12
N LYS A 2 15.25 -7.19 7.49
CA LYS A 2 15.31 -8.31 6.52
C LYS A 2 13.92 -8.95 6.46
N LEU A 3 13.15 -8.65 5.41
CA LEU A 3 11.93 -9.42 5.09
C LEU A 3 12.30 -10.62 4.23
N SER A 4 11.60 -11.74 4.44
CA SER A 4 11.66 -12.91 3.55
C SER A 4 10.95 -12.68 2.22
N ALA A 5 10.08 -11.66 2.16
CA ALA A 5 9.42 -11.23 0.94
C ALA A 5 10.46 -10.85 -0.13
N ARG A 6 10.42 -11.55 -1.26
CA ARG A 6 11.38 -11.36 -2.36
C ARG A 6 11.09 -10.13 -3.20
N ASN A 7 9.84 -9.65 -3.17
CA ASN A 7 9.41 -8.50 -3.95
C ASN A 7 9.17 -7.33 -2.99
N VAL A 8 10.05 -6.34 -3.07
CA VAL A 8 9.86 -5.04 -2.42
C VAL A 8 9.74 -4.05 -3.56
N LEU A 9 8.53 -3.57 -3.76
CA LEU A 9 8.20 -2.67 -4.85
C LEU A 9 8.12 -1.27 -4.29
N ALA A 10 9.09 -0.43 -4.65
CA ALA A 10 9.03 0.99 -4.30
C ALA A 10 7.92 1.66 -5.10
N GLY A 11 7.10 2.48 -4.45
CA GLY A 11 5.98 3.13 -5.11
C GLY A 11 5.36 4.26 -4.32
N THR A 12 4.49 5.03 -4.98
CA THR A 12 3.72 6.10 -4.34
C THR A 12 2.30 5.63 -4.10
N VAL A 13 1.80 5.80 -2.87
CA VAL A 13 0.39 5.50 -2.57
C VAL A 13 -0.50 6.52 -3.29
N LEU A 14 -1.26 6.07 -4.28
CA LEU A 14 -2.21 6.90 -5.01
C LEU A 14 -3.50 7.10 -4.21
N GLU A 15 -4.01 6.03 -3.60
CA GLU A 15 -5.23 6.08 -2.81
C GLU A 15 -5.29 4.96 -1.78
N VAL A 16 -6.03 5.20 -0.70
CA VAL A 16 -6.38 4.20 0.31
C VAL A 16 -7.88 4.19 0.48
N ARG A 17 -8.54 3.07 0.16
CA ARG A 17 -9.98 2.88 0.33
C ARG A 17 -10.22 1.87 1.43
N LYS A 18 -10.68 2.34 2.58
CA LYS A 18 -11.09 1.46 3.69
C LYS A 18 -12.49 0.91 3.43
N GLY A 19 -12.63 -0.41 3.46
CA GLY A 19 -13.91 -1.10 3.46
C GLY A 19 -14.39 -1.40 4.87
N SER A 20 -15.32 -2.33 5.00
CA SER A 20 -15.87 -2.78 6.29
C SER A 20 -14.85 -3.56 7.14
N THR A 21 -13.95 -4.30 6.50
CA THR A 21 -12.93 -5.15 7.19
C THR A 21 -11.55 -5.01 6.57
N THR A 22 -11.52 -4.85 5.24
CA THR A 22 -10.29 -4.77 4.46
C THR A 22 -10.20 -3.43 3.76
N ALA A 23 -8.99 -2.90 3.67
CA ALA A 23 -8.64 -1.71 2.93
C ALA A 23 -7.90 -2.07 1.64
N HIS A 24 -8.18 -1.33 0.58
CA HIS A 24 -7.45 -1.38 -0.67
C HIS A 24 -6.51 -0.19 -0.77
N VAL A 25 -5.22 -0.46 -0.91
CA VAL A 25 -4.16 0.53 -1.10
C VAL A 25 -3.69 0.43 -2.55
N ARG A 26 -3.88 1.49 -3.32
CA ARG A 26 -3.38 1.57 -4.69
C ARG A 26 -2.03 2.28 -4.69
N LEU A 27 -1.03 1.63 -5.27
CA LEU A 27 0.35 2.08 -5.38
C LEU A 27 0.68 2.31 -6.85
N GLU A 28 1.37 3.40 -7.15
CA GLU A 28 2.01 3.62 -8.45
C GLU A 28 3.47 3.23 -8.35
N LEU A 29 3.90 2.33 -9.23
CA LEU A 29 5.29 1.96 -9.37
C LEU A 29 6.01 2.89 -10.36
N PRO A 30 7.33 3.02 -10.23
CA PRO A 30 8.16 3.61 -11.27
C PRO A 30 7.89 2.95 -12.63
N GLY A 31 7.54 3.76 -13.62
CA GLY A 31 7.11 3.28 -14.95
C GLY A 31 5.60 3.28 -15.19
N GLY A 32 4.80 3.79 -14.24
CA GLY A 32 3.36 4.05 -14.43
C GLY A 32 2.47 2.83 -14.24
N ALA A 33 3.01 1.71 -13.78
CA ALA A 33 2.21 0.55 -13.42
C ALA A 33 1.52 0.77 -12.07
N ALA A 34 0.23 0.45 -11.98
CA ALA A 34 -0.52 0.53 -10.73
C ALA A 34 -0.66 -0.86 -10.11
N VAL A 35 -0.36 -0.97 -8.81
CA VAL A 35 -0.56 -2.18 -8.00
C VAL A 35 -1.61 -1.89 -6.95
N THR A 36 -2.55 -2.83 -6.74
CA THR A 36 -3.52 -2.72 -5.66
C THR A 36 -3.25 -3.79 -4.62
N ALA A 37 -2.94 -3.38 -3.40
CA ALA A 37 -2.81 -4.26 -2.25
C ALA A 37 -4.12 -4.25 -1.45
N SER A 38 -4.52 -5.43 -0.97
CA SER A 38 -5.66 -5.59 -0.07
C SER A 38 -5.10 -6.00 1.30
N ILE A 39 -5.26 -5.15 2.31
CA ILE A 39 -4.73 -5.35 3.67
C ILE A 39 -5.80 -5.02 4.70
N THR A 40 -5.63 -5.40 5.96
CA THR A 40 -6.64 -5.10 6.99
C THR A 40 -6.74 -3.60 7.26
N ASN A 41 -7.91 -3.17 7.72
CA ASN A 41 -8.10 -1.78 8.15
C ASN A 41 -7.13 -1.41 9.28
N GLU A 42 -6.86 -2.33 10.23
CA GLU A 42 -5.90 -2.05 11.32
C GLU A 42 -4.49 -1.79 10.79
N ALA A 43 -4.03 -2.56 9.78
CA ALA A 43 -2.69 -2.37 9.23
C ALA A 43 -2.52 -1.00 8.55
N VAL A 44 -3.57 -0.51 7.87
CA VAL A 44 -3.57 0.85 7.30
C VAL A 44 -3.45 1.91 8.40
N ASP A 45 -4.17 1.74 9.50
CA ASP A 45 -4.16 2.67 10.61
C ASP A 45 -2.84 2.66 11.39
N GLU A 46 -2.29 1.47 11.64
CA GLU A 46 -1.01 1.28 12.33
C GLU A 46 0.17 1.85 11.52
N LEU A 47 0.18 1.61 10.21
CA LEU A 47 1.20 2.15 9.30
C LEU A 47 0.95 3.62 8.94
N GLY A 48 -0.22 4.16 9.28
CA GLY A 48 -0.59 5.54 8.99
C GLY A 48 -0.69 5.87 7.51
N LEU A 49 -0.95 4.88 6.64
CA LEU A 49 -0.88 5.02 5.18
C LEU A 49 -1.88 6.03 4.64
N ARG A 50 -1.39 6.97 3.83
CA ARG A 50 -2.16 8.03 3.20
C ARG A 50 -1.81 8.18 1.73
N ALA A 51 -2.72 8.78 0.96
CA ALA A 51 -2.43 9.17 -0.41
C ALA A 51 -1.26 10.18 -0.43
N GLY A 52 -0.26 9.90 -1.26
CA GLY A 52 0.99 10.67 -1.37
C GLY A 52 2.19 10.07 -0.63
N ASP A 53 1.98 9.05 0.21
CA ASP A 53 3.08 8.41 0.93
C ASP A 53 4.00 7.62 -0.01
N GLN A 54 5.30 7.60 0.32
CA GLN A 54 6.30 6.78 -0.34
C GLN A 54 6.42 5.44 0.40
N ALA A 55 6.24 4.34 -0.34
CA ALA A 55 6.33 2.97 0.17
C ALA A 55 7.55 2.24 -0.43
#